data_AF-A0A3C1G823-F1
#
_entry.id   AF-A0A3C1G823-F1
#
_cell.length_a   1.000
_cell.length_b   1.000
_cell.length_c   1.000
_cell.angle_alpha   90.00
_cell.angle_beta   90.00
_cell.angle_gamma   90.00
#
_symmetry.space_group_name_H-M   'P 1'
#
loop_
_entity.id
_entity.type
_entity.pdbx_description
1 polymer ?
#
loop_
_entity_poly.entity_id
_entity_poly.type
_entity_poly.pdbx_seq_one_letter_code
_entity_poly.pdbx_strand_id
1 'polypeptide(L)'
;MARIKVGIKAASQEVLVAVVQKAHESITEGSPITGAPGQPVDIGTLKASWIAAFPEAMVGEITTNIVYAPPIEEGVGRYGPLTLRSQVGGFHSVQMTVAGIQQLVDAAVEESRGN
;
A
#
# COMPACT_ATOMS: atom_id res chain seq x y z
N MET A 1 -7.56 25.74 -37.65
CA MET A 1 -8.26 25.01 -36.58
C MET A 1 -7.27 24.73 -35.47
N ALA A 2 -7.42 25.38 -34.30
CA ALA A 2 -6.50 25.17 -33.19
C ALA A 2 -6.75 23.81 -32.54
N ARG A 3 -5.70 23.01 -32.32
CA ARG A 3 -5.74 21.73 -31.60
C ARG A 3 -4.98 21.89 -30.29
N ILE A 4 -5.67 21.73 -29.17
CA ILE A 4 -5.05 21.66 -27.85
C ILE A 4 -4.64 20.19 -27.64
N LYS A 5 -3.34 19.94 -27.43
CA LYS A 5 -2.83 18.64 -27.00
C LYS A 5 -2.61 18.70 -25.49
N VAL A 6 -3.48 18.06 -24.72
CA VAL A 6 -3.31 17.90 -23.27
C VAL A 6 -2.53 16.60 -23.03
N GLY A 7 -1.38 16.69 -22.35
CA GLY A 7 -0.55 15.54 -22.02
C GLY A 7 -1.06 14.80 -20.79
N ILE A 8 -2.07 13.93 -20.95
CA ILE A 8 -2.68 13.16 -19.85
C ILE A 8 -1.66 12.23 -19.16
N LYS A 9 -0.63 11.79 -19.89
CA LYS A 9 0.33 10.77 -19.44
C LYS A 9 1.13 11.18 -18.20
N ALA A 10 1.58 12.43 -18.10
CA ALA A 10 2.41 12.87 -16.97
C ALA A 10 1.60 12.91 -15.66
N ALA A 11 0.42 13.53 -15.68
CA ALA A 11 -0.46 13.61 -14.51
C ALA A 11 -0.90 12.22 -14.03
N SER A 12 -1.22 11.29 -14.96
CA SER A 12 -1.58 9.93 -14.58
C SER A 12 -0.40 9.16 -13.97
N GLN A 13 0.84 9.42 -14.40
CA GLN A 13 2.03 8.81 -13.82
C GLN A 13 2.33 9.34 -12.42
N GLU A 14 2.18 10.65 -12.20
CA GLU A 14 2.35 11.25 -10.87
C GLU A 14 1.33 10.69 -9.87
N VAL A 15 0.06 10.60 -10.28
CA VAL A 15 -0.98 9.97 -9.45
C VAL A 15 -0.65 8.51 -9.17
N LEU A 16 -0.21 7.74 -10.18
CA LEU A 16 0.19 6.34 -9.97
C LEU A 16 1.32 6.22 -8.95
N VAL A 17 2.36 7.04 -9.05
CA VAL A 17 3.48 7.06 -8.10
C VAL A 17 2.99 7.35 -6.68
N ALA A 18 2.14 8.37 -6.53
CA ALA A 18 1.56 8.74 -5.24
C ALA A 18 0.70 7.62 -4.65
N VAL A 19 -0.13 6.96 -5.45
CA VAL A 19 -0.96 5.82 -4.99
C VAL A 19 -0.08 4.67 -4.50
N VAL A 20 0.95 4.31 -5.25
CA VAL A 20 1.86 3.22 -4.88
C VAL A 20 2.60 3.56 -3.59
N GLN A 21 3.06 4.80 -3.42
CA GLN A 21 3.72 5.24 -2.20
C GLN A 21 2.76 5.17 -1.00
N LYS A 22 1.54 5.71 -1.12
CA LYS A 22 0.55 5.65 -0.04
C LYS A 22 0.12 4.21 0.28
N ALA A 23 0.03 3.35 -0.72
CA ALA A 23 -0.27 1.93 -0.52
C ALA A 23 0.88 1.22 0.20
N HIS A 24 2.14 1.51 -0.15
CA HIS A 24 3.31 0.99 0.53
C HIS A 24 3.33 1.42 2.01
N GLU A 25 3.16 2.72 2.26
CA GLU A 25 3.04 3.27 3.62
C GLU A 25 1.87 2.64 4.38
N SER A 26 0.71 2.46 3.73
CA SER A 26 -0.45 1.82 4.33
C SER A 26 -0.17 0.37 4.75
N ILE A 27 0.64 -0.37 3.99
CA ILE A 27 1.03 -1.74 4.34
C ILE A 27 2.04 -1.71 5.48
N THR A 28 3.06 -0.87 5.42
CA THR A 28 4.21 -0.91 6.33
C THR A 28 3.97 -0.19 7.66
N GLU A 29 3.32 0.97 7.62
CA GLU A 29 3.08 1.88 8.74
C GLU A 29 1.63 1.88 9.22
N GLY A 30 0.72 1.40 8.38
CA GLY A 30 -0.72 1.55 8.57
C GLY A 30 -1.25 2.82 7.91
N SER A 31 -2.57 2.96 7.85
CA SER A 31 -3.18 4.13 7.23
C SER A 31 -4.55 4.42 7.83
N PRO A 32 -4.84 5.68 8.21
CA PRO A 32 -6.18 6.09 8.57
C PRO A 32 -7.13 6.11 7.36
N ILE A 33 -6.61 6.15 6.13
CA ILE A 33 -7.42 6.16 4.90
C ILE A 33 -8.02 4.76 4.69
N THR A 34 -7.18 3.73 4.69
CA THR A 34 -7.61 2.34 4.44
C THR A 34 -8.02 1.59 5.70
N GLY A 35 -7.69 2.15 6.88
CA GLY A 35 -7.83 1.49 8.18
C GLY A 35 -6.77 0.42 8.45
N ALA A 36 -5.80 0.23 7.56
CA ALA A 36 -4.75 -0.77 7.73
C ALA A 36 -3.94 -0.49 9.02
N PRO A 37 -3.68 -1.51 9.86
CA PRO A 37 -2.93 -1.32 11.10
C PRO A 37 -1.41 -1.24 10.91
N GLY A 38 -0.90 -1.58 9.72
CA GLY A 38 0.53 -1.62 9.42
C GLY A 38 1.20 -2.94 9.83
N GLN A 39 2.42 -3.16 9.37
CA GLN A 39 3.19 -4.35 9.76
C GLN A 39 3.81 -4.20 11.15
N PRO A 40 3.91 -5.29 11.92
CA PRO A 40 4.55 -5.26 13.24
C PRO A 40 6.03 -4.88 13.16
N VAL A 41 6.46 -4.02 14.09
CA VAL A 41 7.79 -3.38 14.09
C VAL A 41 8.84 -4.16 14.89
N ASP A 42 8.44 -5.16 15.69
CA ASP A 42 9.27 -5.79 16.74
C ASP A 42 10.63 -6.33 16.24
N ILE A 43 10.70 -6.79 15.00
CA ILE A 43 11.96 -7.19 14.35
C ILE A 43 12.30 -6.37 13.09
N GLY A 44 11.43 -5.42 12.70
CA GLY A 44 11.57 -4.55 11.52
C GLY A 44 11.73 -5.24 10.16
N THR A 45 11.96 -6.55 10.13
CA THR A 45 12.42 -7.31 8.96
C THR A 45 11.31 -7.43 7.92
N LEU A 46 10.09 -7.76 8.36
CA LEU A 46 8.93 -7.80 7.46
C LEU A 46 8.59 -6.39 6.94
N LYS A 47 8.64 -5.38 7.78
CA LYS A 47 8.43 -3.99 7.37
C LYS A 47 9.43 -3.51 6.32
N ALA A 48 10.72 -3.77 6.54
CA ALA A 48 11.81 -3.45 5.62
C ALA A 48 11.85 -4.32 4.35
N SER A 49 11.15 -5.46 4.36
CA SER A 49 11.09 -6.37 3.21
C SER A 49 10.19 -5.87 2.07
N TRP A 50 9.30 -4.91 2.35
CA TRP A 50 8.36 -4.38 1.37
C TRP A 50 9.03 -3.39 0.43
N ILE A 51 8.93 -3.66 -0.87
CA ILE A 51 9.59 -2.92 -1.94
C ILE A 51 8.52 -2.42 -2.89
N ALA A 52 8.46 -1.11 -3.10
CA ALA A 52 7.69 -0.49 -4.15
C ALA A 52 8.56 -0.37 -5.42
N ALA A 53 8.00 -0.77 -6.57
CA ALA A 53 8.67 -0.72 -7.86
C ALA A 53 7.69 -0.30 -8.96
N PHE A 54 8.24 0.17 -10.08
CA PHE A 54 7.49 0.55 -11.28
C PHE A 54 8.05 -0.22 -12.48
N PRO A 55 7.67 -1.51 -12.64
CA PRO A 55 8.20 -2.34 -13.72
C PRO A 55 7.83 -1.79 -15.11
N GLU A 56 6.74 -1.04 -15.22
CA GLU A 56 6.31 -0.37 -16.44
C GLU A 56 5.81 1.05 -16.15
N ALA A 57 5.69 1.87 -17.21
CA ALA A 57 5.32 3.28 -17.10
C ALA A 57 3.96 3.55 -16.44
N MET A 58 3.06 2.56 -16.43
CA MET A 58 1.69 2.64 -15.90
C MET A 58 1.36 1.48 -14.96
N VAL A 59 2.40 0.80 -14.44
CA VAL A 59 2.25 -0.33 -13.51
C VAL A 59 3.10 -0.04 -12.29
N GLY A 60 2.45 0.02 -11.13
CA GLY A 60 3.10 0.06 -9.84
C GLY A 60 2.93 -1.27 -9.13
N GLU A 61 3.97 -1.73 -8.47
CA GLU A 61 4.00 -3.02 -7.79
C GLU A 61 4.59 -2.87 -6.39
N ILE A 62 3.98 -3.54 -5.41
CA ILE A 62 4.49 -3.63 -4.04
C ILE A 62 4.69 -5.12 -3.72
N THR A 63 5.93 -5.51 -3.49
CA THR A 63 6.31 -6.91 -3.23
C THR A 63 7.10 -7.03 -1.94
N THR A 64 7.24 -8.26 -1.43
CA THR A 64 8.14 -8.57 -0.32
C THR A 64 9.10 -9.68 -0.74
N ASN A 65 10.36 -9.58 -0.30
CA ASN A 65 11.39 -10.58 -0.58
C ASN A 65 11.45 -11.71 0.46
N ILE A 66 10.58 -11.69 1.47
CA ILE A 66 10.45 -12.78 2.42
C ILE A 66 9.22 -13.62 2.12
N VAL A 67 9.22 -14.87 2.58
CA VAL A 67 8.06 -15.75 2.46
C VAL A 67 6.94 -15.15 3.29
N TYR A 68 6.02 -14.48 2.61
CA TYR A 68 4.81 -13.97 3.23
C TYR A 68 3.92 -15.16 3.59
N ALA A 69 3.53 -15.25 4.85
CA ALA A 69 2.67 -16.32 5.34
C ALA A 69 1.22 -15.79 5.38
N PRO A 70 0.34 -16.16 4.43
CA PRO A 70 -1.06 -15.73 4.44
C PRO A 70 -1.80 -15.95 5.76
N PRO A 71 -1.55 -17.04 6.53
CA PRO A 71 -2.19 -17.23 7.83
C PRO A 71 -1.87 -16.14 8.87
N ILE A 72 -0.72 -15.46 8.74
CA ILE A 72 -0.39 -14.31 9.59
C ILE A 72 -1.26 -13.13 9.21
N GLU A 73 -1.42 -12.84 7.92
CA GLU A 73 -2.30 -11.77 7.46
C GLU A 73 -3.76 -11.99 7.85
N GLU A 74 -4.20 -13.25 7.83
CA GLU A 74 -5.56 -13.63 8.22
C GLU A 74 -5.76 -13.72 9.74
N GLY A 75 -4.67 -13.63 10.52
CA GLY A 75 -4.73 -13.78 11.98
C GLY A 75 -5.16 -15.18 12.43
N VAL A 76 -4.99 -16.22 11.61
CA VAL A 76 -5.42 -17.60 11.91
C VAL A 76 -4.25 -18.56 11.76
N GLY A 77 -3.90 -19.26 12.83
CA GLY A 77 -2.87 -20.29 12.83
C GLY A 77 -3.43 -21.71 12.78
N ARG A 78 -2.54 -22.70 12.75
CA ARG A 78 -2.87 -24.14 12.77
C ARG A 78 -3.80 -24.55 13.93
N TYR A 79 -3.81 -23.79 15.03
CA TYR A 79 -4.55 -24.11 16.25
C TYR A 79 -5.62 -23.07 16.62
N GLY A 80 -6.02 -22.20 15.68
CA GLY A 80 -7.01 -21.13 15.90
C GLY A 80 -6.42 -19.73 15.75
N PRO A 81 -7.14 -18.68 16.21
CA PRO A 81 -6.71 -17.29 16.05
C PRO A 81 -5.31 -17.03 16.64
N LEU A 82 -4.50 -16.30 15.90
CA LEU A 82 -3.19 -15.84 16.35
C LEU A 82 -3.37 -14.63 17.27
N THR A 83 -2.53 -14.54 18.29
CA THR A 83 -2.42 -13.34 19.12
C THR A 83 -1.22 -12.53 18.65
N LEU A 84 -1.46 -11.26 18.30
CA LEU A 84 -0.38 -10.32 18.06
C LEU A 84 0.41 -10.14 19.34
N ARG A 85 1.72 -10.44 19.28
CA ARG A 85 2.64 -10.17 20.40
C ARG A 85 3.12 -8.71 20.42
N SER A 86 3.11 -8.05 19.26
CA SER A 86 3.51 -6.65 19.13
C SER A 86 2.37 -5.71 19.54
N GLN A 87 2.71 -4.60 20.19
CA GLN A 87 1.76 -3.50 20.45
C GLN A 87 1.59 -2.56 19.24
N VAL A 88 2.42 -2.72 18.20
CA VAL A 88 2.40 -1.89 17.00
C VAL A 88 2.20 -2.79 15.78
N GLY A 89 1.35 -2.38 14.84
CA GLY A 89 0.98 -3.17 13.68
C GLY A 89 -0.18 -4.14 13.95
N GLY A 90 -0.67 -4.80 12.89
CA GLY A 90 -1.75 -5.77 13.01
C GLY A 90 -1.93 -6.66 11.78
N PHE A 91 -2.88 -7.58 11.91
CA PHE A 91 -3.32 -8.44 10.82
C PHE A 91 -4.06 -7.65 9.74
N HIS A 92 -4.25 -8.24 8.58
CA HIS A 92 -5.05 -7.70 7.47
C HIS A 92 -4.52 -6.39 6.86
N SER A 93 -3.28 -5.98 7.12
CA SER A 93 -2.75 -4.72 6.58
C SER A 93 -2.78 -4.67 5.05
N VAL A 94 -2.31 -5.72 4.36
CA VAL A 94 -2.37 -5.82 2.91
C VAL A 94 -3.81 -5.91 2.43
N GLN A 95 -4.64 -6.75 3.05
CA GLN A 95 -6.04 -6.91 2.66
C GLN A 95 -6.82 -5.59 2.78
N MET A 96 -6.63 -4.85 3.86
CA MET A 96 -7.27 -3.55 4.09
C MET A 96 -6.74 -2.49 3.14
N THR A 97 -5.44 -2.45 2.87
CA THR A 97 -4.87 -1.55 1.84
C THR A 97 -5.48 -1.82 0.47
N VAL A 98 -5.59 -3.10 0.07
CA VAL A 98 -6.21 -3.48 -1.20
C VAL A 98 -7.69 -3.09 -1.24
N ALA A 99 -8.44 -3.32 -0.16
CA ALA A 99 -9.84 -2.92 -0.07
C ALA A 99 -10.03 -1.40 -0.14
N GLY A 100 -9.10 -0.62 0.43
CA GLY A 100 -9.10 0.83 0.44
C GLY A 100 -8.39 1.49 -0.75
N ILE A 101 -7.99 0.73 -1.78
CA ILE A 101 -7.13 1.26 -2.86
C ILE A 101 -7.78 2.45 -3.59
N GLN A 102 -9.11 2.43 -3.79
CA GLN A 102 -9.81 3.53 -4.43
C GLN A 102 -9.72 4.83 -3.61
N GLN A 103 -9.78 4.73 -2.28
CA GLN A 103 -9.64 5.91 -1.40
C GLN A 103 -8.22 6.48 -1.47
N LEU A 104 -7.21 5.65 -1.66
CA LEU A 104 -5.83 6.08 -1.89
C LEU A 104 -5.68 6.78 -3.24
N VAL A 105 -6.37 6.29 -4.28
CA VAL A 105 -6.45 6.95 -5.60
C VAL A 105 -7.10 8.33 -5.46
N ASP A 106 -8.24 8.42 -4.79
CA ASP A 106 -8.96 9.67 -4.61
C ASP A 106 -8.10 10.69 -3.85
N ALA A 107 -7.44 10.26 -2.76
CA ALA A 107 -6.51 11.10 -2.01
C ALA A 107 -5.30 11.56 -2.83
N ALA A 108 -4.72 10.70 -3.68
CA ALA A 108 -3.60 11.06 -4.55
C ALA A 108 -4.03 12.06 -5.64
N VAL A 109 -5.24 11.92 -6.18
CA VAL A 109 -5.80 12.85 -7.16
C VAL A 109 -6.06 14.21 -6.52
N GLU A 110 -6.61 14.26 -5.30
CA GLU A 110 -6.79 15.52 -4.57
C GLU A 110 -5.47 16.24 -4.31
N GLU A 111 -4.43 15.52 -3.89
CA GLU A 111 -3.10 16.07 -3.67
C GLU A 111 -2.48 16.63 -4.97
N SER A 112 -2.64 15.94 -6.10
CA SER A 112 -2.16 16.42 -7.41
C SER A 112 -2.87 17.69 -7.90
N ARG A 113 -4.07 18.00 -7.38
CA ARG A 113 -4.85 19.19 -7.73
C ARG A 113 -4.57 20.38 -6.80
N GLY A 114 -4.01 20.13 -5.62
CA GLY A 114 -3.71 21.13 -4.60
C GLY A 114 -2.32 21.76 -4.73
N ASN A 115 -1.46 21.20 -5.58
CA ASN A 115 -0.16 21.74 -5.98
C ASN A 115 -0.25 22.48 -7.33
#